data_AF-A0A1E7Z248-F1
#
_entry.id   AF-A0A1E7Z248-F1
#
_cell.length_a   1.000
_cell.length_b   1.000
_cell.length_c   1.000
_cell.angle_alpha   90.00
_cell.angle_beta   90.00
_cell.angle_gamma   90.00
#
_symmetry.space_group_name_H-M   'P 1'
#
loop_
_entity.id
_entity.type
_entity.pdbx_description
1 polymer ?
#
loop_
_entity_poly.entity_id
_entity_poly.type
_entity_poly.pdbx_seq_one_letter_code
_entity_poly.pdbx_strand_id
1 'polypeptide(L)'
;MKFKVAVLVSALLVTGSTLADSLMKAEFHSMQECLSAIKTNGGEPLKIIQDKPDMVTGRLPDDKMFACEKKETGSKGTYFEGWFMVKD
;
A
#
# COMPACT_ATOMS: atom_id res chain seq x y z
N MET A 1 33.50 49.55 12.06
CA MET A 1 33.06 48.57 11.05
C MET A 1 33.72 47.23 11.33
N LYS A 2 32.95 46.16 11.56
CA LYS A 2 33.46 44.81 11.84
C LYS A 2 32.58 43.82 11.05
N PHE A 3 33.04 43.40 9.87
CA PHE A 3 32.40 42.31 9.14
C PHE A 3 33.08 41.00 9.53
N LYS A 4 32.35 40.15 10.26
CA LYS A 4 32.75 38.77 10.52
C LYS A 4 32.19 37.91 9.38
N VAL A 5 33.08 37.39 8.53
CA VAL A 5 32.72 36.42 7.49
C VAL A 5 32.57 35.07 8.17
N ALA A 6 31.36 34.51 8.14
CA ALA A 6 31.08 33.15 8.58
C ALA A 6 31.03 32.24 7.35
N VAL A 7 31.99 31.32 7.27
CA VAL A 7 32.01 30.22 6.30
C VAL A 7 31.03 29.15 6.78
N LEU A 8 29.96 28.91 6.03
CA LEU A 8 29.04 27.81 6.30
C LEU A 8 29.36 26.64 5.37
N VAL A 9 29.74 25.55 6.03
CA VAL A 9 30.22 24.28 5.48
C VAL A 9 29.06 23.51 4.83
N SER A 10 29.40 22.95 3.67
CA SER A 10 28.67 22.05 2.78
C SER A 10 27.60 21.17 3.43
N ALA A 11 26.39 21.20 2.87
CA ALA A 11 25.41 20.13 3.01
C ALA A 11 25.54 19.17 1.82
N LEU A 12 26.00 17.95 2.09
CA LEU A 12 25.91 16.82 1.15
C LEU A 12 24.44 16.44 0.99
N LEU A 13 23.90 16.65 -0.21
CA LEU A 13 22.61 16.08 -0.61
C LEU A 13 22.82 14.60 -0.95
N VAL A 14 22.55 13.72 0.02
CA VAL A 14 22.41 12.29 -0.26
C VAL A 14 21.00 12.09 -0.82
N THR A 15 20.86 12.20 -2.14
CA THR A 15 19.65 11.74 -2.85
C THR A 15 19.69 10.22 -2.94
N GLY A 16 19.21 9.55 -1.88
CA GLY A 16 18.89 8.13 -1.93
C GLY A 16 17.58 7.93 -2.66
N SER A 17 17.63 7.63 -3.95
CA SER A 17 16.46 7.15 -4.71
C SER A 17 16.24 5.68 -4.35
N THR A 18 15.55 5.42 -3.25
CA THR A 18 15.05 4.07 -2.99
C THR A 18 13.90 3.83 -3.96
N LEU A 19 14.06 2.85 -4.86
CA LEU A 19 12.96 2.28 -5.64
C LEU A 19 12.01 1.61 -4.65
N ALA A 20 11.07 2.36 -4.10
CA ALA A 20 10.11 1.85 -3.13
C ALA A 20 8.91 1.32 -3.91
N ASP A 21 8.53 0.06 -3.70
CA ASP A 21 7.23 -0.41 -4.21
C ASP A 21 6.12 0.46 -3.60
N SER A 22 5.28 1.04 -4.45
CA SER A 22 4.15 1.87 -4.04
C SER A 22 3.00 0.98 -3.53
N LEU A 23 2.33 1.38 -2.45
CA LEU A 23 1.19 0.63 -1.90
C LEU A 23 -0.13 1.29 -2.32
N MET A 24 -0.97 0.54 -3.03
CA MET A 24 -2.36 0.95 -3.29
C MET A 24 -3.27 0.42 -2.18
N LYS A 25 -4.17 1.26 -1.67
CA LYS A 25 -5.08 0.91 -0.57
C LYS A 25 -6.45 1.58 -0.70
N ALA A 26 -7.53 0.88 -0.37
CA ALA A 26 -8.89 1.40 -0.37
C ALA A 26 -9.81 0.71 0.67
N GLU A 27 -10.90 1.36 1.04
CA GLU A 27 -11.98 0.83 1.90
C GLU A 27 -13.17 0.40 1.03
N PHE A 28 -13.81 -0.71 1.39
CA PHE A 28 -14.93 -1.33 0.67
C PHE A 28 -16.02 -1.78 1.64
N HIS A 29 -17.25 -1.94 1.14
CA HIS A 29 -18.38 -2.38 1.95
C HIS A 29 -18.48 -3.90 2.09
N SER A 30 -17.77 -4.66 1.24
CA SER A 30 -17.76 -6.13 1.29
C SER A 30 -16.43 -6.73 0.83
N MET A 31 -16.15 -7.97 1.27
CA MET A 31 -15.01 -8.76 0.80
C MET A 31 -15.03 -8.93 -0.73
N GLN A 32 -16.22 -9.15 -1.31
CA GLN A 32 -16.37 -9.38 -2.74
C GLN A 32 -16.04 -8.12 -3.57
N GLU A 33 -16.47 -6.95 -3.09
CA GLU A 33 -16.13 -5.67 -3.70
C GLU A 33 -14.62 -5.42 -3.64
N CYS A 34 -14.01 -5.66 -2.47
CA CYS A 34 -12.57 -5.54 -2.29
C CYS A 34 -11.78 -6.43 -3.28
N LEU A 35 -12.11 -7.72 -3.35
CA LEU A 35 -11.44 -8.65 -4.27
C LEU A 35 -11.67 -8.29 -5.74
N SER A 36 -12.86 -7.79 -6.09
CA SER A 36 -13.17 -7.35 -7.45
C SER A 36 -12.37 -6.11 -7.84
N ALA A 37 -12.18 -5.17 -6.92
CA ALA A 37 -11.34 -4.00 -7.13
C ALA A 37 -9.86 -4.38 -7.29
N ILE A 38 -9.35 -5.32 -6.49
CA ILE A 38 -7.97 -5.81 -6.64
C ILE A 38 -7.78 -6.55 -7.96
N LYS A 39 -8.74 -7.37 -8.40
CA LYS A 39 -8.72 -7.98 -9.74
C LYS A 39 -8.63 -6.94 -10.85
N THR A 40 -9.45 -5.90 -10.74
CA THR A 40 -9.56 -4.85 -11.76
C THR A 40 -8.28 -4.01 -11.84
N ASN A 41 -7.67 -3.68 -10.70
CA ASN A 41 -6.55 -2.73 -10.65
C ASN A 41 -5.17 -3.40 -10.51
N GLY A 42 -5.09 -4.56 -9.85
CA GLY A 42 -3.88 -5.35 -9.66
C GLY A 42 -3.69 -6.48 -10.68
N GLY A 43 -4.72 -6.78 -11.47
CA GLY A 43 -4.70 -7.78 -12.54
C GLY A 43 -5.28 -9.14 -12.12
N GLU A 44 -5.52 -9.97 -13.14
CA GLU A 44 -6.06 -11.31 -13.00
C GLU A 44 -5.13 -12.38 -13.62
N PRO A 45 -5.11 -13.61 -13.10
CA PRO A 45 -5.88 -14.11 -11.96
C PRO A 45 -5.26 -13.75 -10.59
N LEU A 46 -6.10 -13.61 -9.56
CA LEU A 46 -5.63 -13.58 -8.17
C LEU A 46 -5.33 -14.98 -7.67
N LYS A 47 -4.11 -15.21 -7.20
CA LYS A 47 -3.71 -16.47 -6.56
C LYS A 47 -3.94 -16.39 -5.06
N ILE A 48 -5.08 -16.90 -4.60
CA ILE A 48 -5.43 -16.93 -3.17
C ILE A 48 -4.46 -17.84 -2.41
N ILE A 49 -3.92 -17.34 -1.30
CA ILE A 49 -3.05 -18.09 -0.36
C ILE A 49 -3.79 -18.37 0.93
N GLN A 50 -4.54 -17.40 1.45
CA GLN A 50 -5.36 -17.56 2.64
C GLN A 50 -6.78 -17.06 2.35
N ASP A 51 -7.76 -17.85 2.75
CA ASP A 51 -9.19 -17.53 2.66
C ASP A 51 -9.82 -17.80 4.03
N LYS A 52 -10.11 -16.72 4.75
CA LYS A 52 -10.76 -16.74 6.06
C LYS A 52 -11.94 -15.77 6.03
N PRO A 53 -12.95 -15.95 6.91
CA PRO A 53 -14.12 -15.08 6.95
C PRO A 53 -13.81 -13.58 7.14
N ASP A 54 -12.71 -13.28 7.83
CA ASP A 54 -12.24 -11.94 8.15
C ASP A 54 -11.08 -11.46 7.27
N MET A 55 -10.49 -12.32 6.45
CA MET A 55 -9.32 -11.96 5.67
C MET A 55 -9.09 -12.90 4.48
N VAL A 56 -8.85 -12.32 3.31
CA VAL A 56 -8.35 -13.02 2.14
C VAL A 56 -7.01 -12.42 1.73
N THR A 57 -5.98 -13.25 1.55
CA THR A 57 -4.67 -12.80 1.07
C THR A 57 -4.21 -13.65 -0.10
N GLY A 58 -3.33 -13.11 -0.92
CA GLY A 58 -2.80 -13.83 -2.07
C GLY A 58 -1.73 -13.07 -2.83
N ARG A 59 -1.48 -13.54 -4.05
CA ARG A 59 -0.59 -12.90 -5.01
C ARG A 59 -1.33 -12.44 -6.26
N LEU A 60 -0.88 -11.31 -6.78
CA LEU A 60 -1.19 -10.80 -8.11
C LEU A 60 -0.41 -11.60 -9.19
N PRO A 61 -0.71 -11.40 -10.48
CA PRO A 61 0.01 -12.06 -11.58
C PRO A 61 1.52 -11.77 -11.62
N ASP A 62 1.95 -10.64 -11.06
CA ASP A 62 3.36 -10.23 -10.97
C ASP A 62 4.05 -10.69 -9.67
N ASP A 63 3.46 -11.68 -8.99
CA ASP A 63 3.89 -12.26 -7.71
C ASP A 63 3.86 -11.29 -6.50
N LYS A 64 3.36 -10.06 -6.66
CA LYS A 64 3.18 -9.14 -5.53
C LYS A 64 2.01 -9.55 -4.64
N MET A 65 2.12 -9.21 -3.37
CA MET A 65 1.12 -9.56 -2.37
C MET A 65 -0.08 -8.61 -2.41
N PHE A 66 -1.25 -9.15 -2.10
CA PHE A 66 -2.44 -8.38 -1.79
C PHE A 66 -3.14 -8.93 -0.54
N ALA A 67 -3.98 -8.12 0.07
CA ALA A 67 -4.95 -8.58 1.06
C ALA A 67 -6.26 -7.79 1.00
N CYS A 68 -7.33 -8.43 1.44
CA CYS A 68 -8.60 -7.85 1.82
C CYS A 68 -8.91 -8.27 3.25
N GLU A 69 -9.01 -7.31 4.18
CA GLU A 69 -9.19 -7.57 5.61
C GLU A 69 -10.44 -6.89 6.12
N LYS A 70 -11.29 -7.62 6.85
CA LYS A 70 -12.41 -7.06 7.59
C LYS A 70 -11.85 -6.19 8.73
N LYS A 71 -12.36 -4.97 8.84
CA LYS A 71 -12.08 -4.03 9.92
C LYS A 71 -13.39 -3.66 10.61
N GLU A 72 -13.34 -3.52 11.92
CA GLU A 72 -14.46 -3.07 12.74
C GLU A 72 -14.04 -1.84 13.53
N THR A 73 -14.79 -0.75 13.38
CA THR A 73 -14.57 0.47 14.16
C THR A 73 -15.87 0.92 14.79
N GLY A 74 -15.80 1.49 15.99
CA GLY A 74 -16.98 1.93 16.72
C GLY A 74 -17.82 2.99 15.98
N SER A 75 -17.20 3.82 15.13
CA SER A 75 -17.86 4.91 14.41
C SER A 75 -18.29 4.57 12.97
N LYS A 76 -17.54 3.75 12.24
CA LYS A 76 -17.87 3.37 10.85
C LYS A 76 -18.58 2.01 10.73
N GLY A 77 -18.65 1.24 11.82
CA GLY A 77 -19.13 -0.14 11.78
C GLY A 77 -18.11 -1.08 11.12
N THR A 78 -18.62 -2.08 10.41
CA THR A 78 -17.80 -3.05 9.67
C THR A 78 -17.51 -2.55 8.25
N TYR A 79 -16.25 -2.61 7.84
CA TYR A 79 -15.80 -2.39 6.46
C TYR A 79 -14.66 -3.34 6.09
N PHE A 80 -14.22 -3.34 4.84
CA PHE A 80 -13.09 -4.14 4.37
C PHE A 80 -12.00 -3.23 3.83
N GLU A 81 -10.77 -3.41 4.27
CA GLU A 81 -9.61 -2.69 3.76
C GLU A 81 -8.86 -3.59 2.78
N GLY A 82 -8.71 -3.13 1.54
CA GLY A 82 -7.96 -3.82 0.49
C GLY A 82 -6.65 -3.11 0.20
N TRP A 83 -5.56 -3.87 0.01
CA TRP A 83 -4.28 -3.32 -0.41
C TRP A 83 -3.51 -4.27 -1.34
N PHE A 84 -2.67 -3.71 -2.20
CA PHE A 84 -1.68 -4.44 -2.99
C PHE A 84 -0.48 -3.55 -3.32
N MET A 85 0.68 -4.18 -3.56
CA MET A 85 1.89 -3.48 -3.98
C MET A 85 1.87 -3.25 -5.50
N VAL A 86 2.33 -2.08 -5.96
CA VAL A 86 2.57 -1.74 -7.36
C VAL A 86 4.03 -1.34 -7.54
N LYS A 87 4.56 -1.59 -8.74
CA LYS A 87 5.88 -1.07 -9.11
C LYS A 87 5.65 0.34 -9.59
N ASP A 88 6.49 1.27 -9.14
CA ASP A 88 6.58 2.61 -9.71
C ASP A 88 6.98 2.55 -11.20
#